data_AF-A0AAE1IYW9-F1
#
_entry.id   AF-A0AAE1IYW9-F1
#
_cell.length_a   1.000
_cell.length_b   1.000
_cell.length_c   1.000
_cell.angle_alpha   90.00
_cell.angle_beta   90.00
_cell.angle_gamma   90.00
#
_symmetry.space_group_name_H-M   'P 1'
#
loop_
_entity.id
_entity.type
_entity.pdbx_description
1 polymer ?
#
loop_
_entity_poly.entity_id
_entity_poly.type
_entity_poly.pdbx_seq_one_letter_code
_entity_poly.pdbx_strand_id
1 'polypeptide(L)'
;MEATSSEPPTEAVESLSLSNSSENSESSGTPNPTNQLSLERRFQIMKSVGEECIQEHELHNLLVKKTEPVCYDGFEPSGRMHIAQGVMKTINVNKLTSTGCRVKILICRLFCKAKQ
;
A
#
# COMPACT_ATOMS: atom_id res chain seq x y z
N MET A 1 44.74 0.67 -36.68
CA MET A 1 43.43 0.09 -36.31
C MET A 1 43.74 -1.01 -35.30
N GLU A 2 44.04 -0.73 -34.03
CA GLU A 2 43.22 0.02 -33.04
C GLU A 2 41.82 -0.60 -32.99
N ALA A 3 41.29 -1.20 -31.92
CA ALA A 3 41.50 -1.04 -30.49
C ALA A 3 41.04 -2.33 -29.75
N THR A 4 41.82 -2.82 -28.79
CA THR A 4 41.53 -2.86 -27.32
C THR A 4 40.60 -3.95 -26.82
N SER A 5 41.22 -4.94 -26.17
CA SER A 5 40.70 -5.77 -25.08
C SER A 5 40.28 -4.92 -23.88
N SER A 6 39.07 -5.11 -23.37
CA SER A 6 38.62 -4.52 -22.10
C SER A 6 38.68 -5.56 -20.98
N GLU A 7 39.75 -5.51 -20.19
CA GLU A 7 39.79 -6.07 -18.84
C GLU A 7 38.89 -5.23 -17.89
N PRO A 8 38.27 -5.82 -16.87
CA PRO A 8 37.66 -5.05 -15.79
C PRO A 8 38.75 -4.57 -14.81
N PRO A 9 38.78 -3.27 -14.42
CA PRO A 9 39.73 -2.81 -13.43
C PRO A 9 39.37 -3.36 -12.05
N THR A 10 40.34 -4.06 -11.47
CA THR A 10 40.38 -4.45 -10.06
C THR A 10 41.14 -3.35 -9.33
N GLU A 11 40.45 -2.46 -8.63
CA GLU A 11 41.08 -1.40 -7.84
C GLU A 11 40.51 -1.43 -6.41
N ALA A 12 41.45 -1.63 -5.47
CA ALA A 12 41.50 -1.17 -4.08
C ALA A 12 40.22 -1.27 -3.24
N VAL A 13 40.10 -2.28 -2.37
CA VAL A 13 40.51 -2.17 -0.95
C VAL A 13 40.58 -0.73 -0.41
N GLU A 14 39.49 -0.24 0.15
CA GLU A 14 39.56 0.82 1.16
C GLU A 14 38.63 0.48 2.33
N SER A 15 39.19 -0.34 3.23
CA SER A 15 38.75 -0.46 4.61
C SER A 15 39.03 0.84 5.34
N LEU A 16 37.99 1.57 5.73
CA LEU A 16 38.10 2.63 6.72
C LEU A 16 37.16 2.36 7.89
N SER A 17 37.82 2.09 9.01
CA SER A 17 37.30 1.78 10.32
C SER A 17 37.09 3.04 11.18
N LEU A 18 36.05 2.97 12.04
CA LEU A 18 35.81 3.74 13.29
C LEU A 18 35.32 5.21 13.09
N SER A 19 34.37 5.76 13.86
CA SER A 19 33.99 5.48 15.25
C SER A 19 32.53 5.89 15.56
N ASN A 20 31.97 5.12 16.50
CA ASN A 20 30.76 5.32 17.27
C ASN A 20 30.59 6.75 17.84
N SER A 21 29.45 7.38 17.58
CA SER A 21 28.87 8.40 18.45
C SER A 21 27.43 7.99 18.76
N SER A 22 27.26 7.65 20.03
CA SER A 22 26.01 7.35 20.72
C SER A 22 24.96 8.44 20.51
N GLU A 23 23.70 8.01 20.36
CA GLU A 23 22.46 8.61 20.89
C GLU A 23 21.29 7.78 20.33
N ASN A 24 20.87 6.74 21.03
CA ASN A 24 19.78 6.70 22.00
C ASN A 24 18.39 6.50 21.36
N SER A 25 17.67 5.53 21.92
CA SER A 25 16.21 5.32 21.89
C SER A 25 15.54 4.62 20.71
N GLU A 26 15.26 3.34 20.97
CA GLU A 26 13.91 2.76 21.08
C GLU A 26 13.04 2.45 19.84
N SER A 27 12.59 1.19 19.87
CA SER A 27 11.38 0.61 19.29
C SER A 27 11.39 0.30 17.79
N SER A 28 11.50 -1.00 17.55
CA SER A 28 11.04 -1.71 16.38
C SER A 28 9.61 -1.32 16.01
N GLY A 29 9.48 -0.44 15.03
CA GLY A 29 8.25 -0.16 14.32
C GLY A 29 8.64 0.45 12.97
N THR A 30 8.62 -0.36 11.92
CA THR A 30 8.87 0.11 10.55
C THR A 30 8.01 1.34 10.27
N PRO A 31 8.58 2.54 10.01
CA PRO A 31 7.76 3.67 9.63
C PRO A 31 7.22 3.39 8.22
N ASN A 32 5.92 3.15 8.11
CA ASN A 32 5.25 3.09 6.82
C ASN A 32 5.55 4.41 6.06
N PRO A 33 6.14 4.39 4.86
CA PRO A 33 6.57 5.60 4.15
C PRO A 33 5.39 6.44 3.59
N THR A 34 4.16 6.14 3.96
CA THR A 34 2.92 6.73 3.41
C THR A 34 2.43 7.99 4.13
N ASN A 35 3.10 8.45 5.20
CA ASN A 35 2.67 9.65 5.95
C ASN A 35 2.96 10.99 5.23
N GLN A 36 3.29 10.97 3.94
CA GLN A 36 3.72 12.15 3.17
C GLN A 36 2.64 12.71 2.22
N LEU A 37 1.43 12.11 2.16
CA LEU A 37 0.36 12.65 1.31
C LEU A 37 -0.55 13.62 2.08
N SER A 38 -0.85 14.77 1.47
CA SER A 38 -1.82 15.72 2.02
C SER A 38 -3.20 15.09 2.16
N LEU A 39 -4.00 15.56 3.13
CA LEU A 39 -5.37 15.07 3.36
C LEU A 39 -6.21 15.17 2.09
N GLU A 40 -6.11 16.27 1.36
CA GLU A 40 -6.80 16.47 0.09
C GLU A 40 -6.39 15.43 -0.96
N ARG A 41 -5.09 15.12 -1.06
CA ARG A 41 -4.63 14.11 -2.01
C ARG A 41 -5.15 12.72 -1.66
N ARG A 42 -5.20 12.37 -0.37
CA ARG A 42 -5.77 11.11 0.10
C ARG A 42 -7.27 11.03 -0.23
N PHE A 43 -7.99 12.12 0.00
CA PHE A 43 -9.42 12.24 -0.32
C PHE A 43 -9.68 12.03 -1.82
N GLN A 44 -8.92 12.70 -2.70
CA GLN A 44 -9.07 12.54 -4.15
C GLN A 44 -8.77 11.11 -4.63
N ILE A 45 -7.74 10.46 -4.07
CA ILE A 45 -7.43 9.07 -4.43
C ILE A 45 -8.56 8.14 -3.98
N MET A 46 -9.06 8.28 -2.74
CA MET A 46 -10.18 7.46 -2.25
C MET A 46 -11.45 7.67 -3.06
N LYS A 47 -11.77 8.93 -3.41
CA LYS A 47 -12.91 9.26 -4.27
C LYS A 47 -12.80 8.61 -5.66
N SER A 48 -11.59 8.44 -6.19
CA SER A 48 -11.35 7.78 -7.48
C SER A 48 -11.50 6.25 -7.48
N VAL A 49 -11.69 5.62 -6.30
CA VAL A 49 -11.84 4.16 -6.18
C VAL A 49 -13.29 3.73 -6.37
N GLY A 50 -14.24 4.53 -5.88
CA GLY A 50 -15.67 4.29 -6.03
C GLY A 50 -16.24 5.09 -7.20
N GLU A 51 -17.22 4.50 -7.89
CA GLU A 51 -18.06 5.27 -8.82
C GLU A 51 -18.98 6.23 -8.06
N GLU A 52 -19.47 5.78 -6.91
CA GLU A 52 -20.32 6.55 -6.01
C GLU A 52 -19.64 6.71 -4.64
N CYS A 53 -19.65 7.94 -4.11
CA CYS A 53 -19.25 8.24 -2.75
C CYS A 53 -20.46 8.75 -1.97
N ILE A 54 -20.91 7.97 -1.00
CA ILE A 54 -21.96 8.41 -0.08
C ILE A 54 -21.34 9.45 0.85
N GLN A 55 -21.82 10.69 0.75
CA GLN A 55 -21.46 11.81 1.63
C GLN A 55 -19.96 12.11 1.73
N GLU A 56 -19.46 12.88 0.77
CA GLU A 56 -18.05 13.30 0.68
C GLU A 56 -17.50 13.97 1.95
N HIS A 57 -18.34 14.74 2.65
CA HIS A 57 -17.95 15.42 3.88
C HIS A 57 -17.66 14.45 5.04
N GLU A 58 -18.38 13.33 5.13
CA GLU A 58 -18.13 12.29 6.13
C GLU A 58 -16.79 11.60 5.87
N LEU A 59 -16.48 11.34 4.60
CA LEU A 59 -15.19 10.76 4.20
C LEU A 59 -14.02 11.68 4.57
N HIS A 60 -14.15 12.98 4.29
CA HIS A 60 -13.13 13.96 4.68
C HIS A 60 -12.97 14.01 6.22
N ASN A 61 -14.07 14.03 6.96
CA ASN A 61 -14.05 13.99 8.42
C ASN A 61 -13.43 12.69 8.97
N LEU A 62 -13.65 11.56 8.31
CA LEU A 62 -13.07 10.27 8.69
C LEU A 62 -11.54 10.29 8.54
N LEU A 63 -11.03 10.88 7.45
CA LEU A 63 -9.60 11.04 7.19
C LEU A 63 -8.90 11.98 8.19
N VAL A 64 -9.62 12.98 8.70
CA VAL A 64 -9.10 13.87 9.75
C VAL A 64 -9.07 13.16 11.11
N LYS A 65 -10.12 12.40 11.45
CA LYS A 65 -10.28 11.79 12.77
C LYS A 65 -9.49 10.50 12.97
N LYS A 66 -9.28 9.71 11.91
CA LYS A 66 -8.60 8.41 11.98
C LYS A 66 -7.33 8.44 11.14
N THR A 67 -6.20 8.22 11.81
CA THR A 67 -4.89 8.09 11.17
C THR A 67 -4.80 6.87 10.25
N GLU A 68 -5.50 5.78 10.59
CA GLU A 68 -5.52 4.54 9.81
C GLU A 68 -6.97 4.04 9.61
N PRO A 69 -7.70 4.56 8.61
CA PRO A 69 -9.05 4.11 8.30
C PRO A 69 -9.05 2.67 7.80
N VAL A 70 -10.08 1.90 8.17
CA VAL A 70 -10.23 0.50 7.76
C VAL A 70 -11.25 0.41 6.64
N CYS A 71 -10.84 -0.11 5.48
CA CYS A 71 -11.72 -0.44 4.37
C CYS A 71 -11.96 -1.95 4.34
N TYR A 72 -13.11 -2.40 3.89
CA TYR A 72 -13.36 -3.82 3.68
C TYR A 72 -14.02 -4.07 2.34
N ASP A 73 -13.74 -5.22 1.76
CA ASP A 73 -14.37 -5.63 0.51
C ASP A 73 -14.71 -7.12 0.56
N GLY A 74 -16.01 -7.42 0.42
CA GLY A 74 -16.55 -8.77 0.47
C GLY A 74 -16.25 -9.56 -0.79
N PHE A 75 -15.99 -10.84 -0.64
CA PHE A 75 -15.80 -11.77 -1.74
C PHE A 75 -16.50 -13.09 -1.44
N GLU A 76 -17.36 -13.52 -2.36
CA GLU A 76 -18.02 -14.80 -2.33
C GLU A 76 -17.29 -15.75 -3.30
N PRO A 77 -16.65 -16.83 -2.81
CA PRO A 77 -15.98 -17.79 -3.69
C PRO A 77 -17.02 -18.67 -4.40
N SER A 78 -17.46 -18.24 -5.58
CA SER A 78 -18.50 -18.92 -6.37
C SER A 78 -17.98 -19.91 -7.42
N GLY A 79 -16.66 -20.14 -7.49
CA GLY A 79 -16.01 -20.99 -8.48
C GLY A 79 -14.80 -20.33 -9.12
N ARG A 80 -14.85 -20.05 -10.44
CA ARG A 80 -13.74 -19.38 -11.16
C ARG A 80 -13.77 -17.87 -10.91
N MET A 81 -12.64 -17.30 -10.56
CA MET A 81 -12.52 -15.86 -10.31
C MET A 81 -12.64 -15.06 -11.60
N HIS A 82 -13.53 -14.06 -11.62
CA HIS A 82 -13.63 -13.13 -12.75
C HIS A 82 -12.46 -12.13 -12.72
N ILE A 83 -12.03 -11.64 -13.89
CA ILE A 83 -10.89 -10.71 -14.00
C ILE A 83 -11.07 -9.45 -13.16
N ALA A 84 -12.29 -8.93 -13.05
CA ALA A 84 -12.61 -7.77 -12.22
C ALA A 84 -12.43 -8.04 -10.71
N GLN A 85 -12.73 -9.26 -10.26
CA GLN A 85 -12.57 -9.65 -8.85
C GLN A 85 -11.09 -9.83 -8.47
N GLY A 86 -10.22 -10.12 -9.44
CA GLY A 86 -8.78 -10.20 -9.24
C GLY A 86 -8.06 -8.87 -9.50
N VAL A 87 -7.99 -8.45 -10.76
CA VAL A 87 -7.13 -7.35 -11.20
C VAL A 87 -7.69 -5.99 -10.77
N MET A 88 -8.95 -5.70 -11.07
CA MET A 88 -9.54 -4.40 -10.73
C MET A 88 -9.64 -4.21 -9.21
N LYS A 89 -9.97 -5.27 -8.48
CA LYS A 89 -9.90 -5.27 -7.02
C LYS A 89 -8.49 -4.95 -6.52
N THR A 90 -7.46 -5.59 -7.04
CA THR A 90 -6.06 -5.33 -6.65
C THR A 90 -5.66 -3.87 -6.91
N ILE A 91 -6.05 -3.30 -8.04
CA ILE A 91 -5.78 -1.88 -8.36
C ILE A 91 -6.43 -0.96 -7.30
N ASN A 92 -7.68 -1.24 -6.94
CA ASN A 92 -8.41 -0.46 -5.93
C ASN A 92 -7.80 -0.61 -4.53
N VAL A 93 -7.42 -1.84 -4.14
CA VAL A 93 -6.74 -2.10 -2.87
C VAL A 93 -5.40 -1.37 -2.80
N ASN A 94 -4.63 -1.34 -3.89
CA ASN A 94 -3.36 -0.63 -3.93
C ASN A 94 -3.53 0.89 -3.78
N LYS A 95 -4.57 1.47 -4.39
CA LYS A 95 -4.93 2.88 -4.21
C LYS A 95 -5.30 3.20 -2.76
N LEU A 96 -6.04 2.33 -2.09
CA LEU A 96 -6.42 2.52 -0.69
C LEU A 96 -5.24 2.31 0.27
N THR A 97 -4.36 1.36 -0.04
CA THR A 97 -3.17 1.10 0.78
C THR A 97 -2.15 2.25 0.67
N SER A 98 -2.04 2.88 -0.51
CA SER A 98 -1.16 4.03 -0.70
C SER A 98 -1.63 5.30 0.02
N THR A 99 -2.92 5.42 0.34
CA THR A 99 -3.46 6.50 1.19
C THR A 99 -3.34 6.22 2.69
N GLY A 100 -2.77 5.08 3.08
CA GLY A 100 -2.62 4.67 4.48
C GLY A 100 -3.87 3.98 5.05
N CYS A 101 -4.79 3.49 4.22
CA CYS A 101 -5.92 2.70 4.68
C CYS A 101 -5.51 1.25 4.92
N ARG A 102 -6.11 0.62 5.93
CA ARG A 102 -6.01 -0.82 6.16
C ARG A 102 -7.15 -1.52 5.44
N VAL A 103 -6.85 -2.35 4.45
CA VAL A 103 -7.87 -3.06 3.67
C VAL A 103 -8.07 -4.49 4.18
N LYS A 104 -9.33 -4.87 4.44
CA LYS A 104 -9.73 -6.22 4.84
C LYS A 104 -10.56 -6.89 3.73
N ILE A 105 -10.04 -7.96 3.14
CA ILE A 105 -10.81 -8.78 2.20
C ILE A 105 -11.61 -9.82 2.99
N LEU A 106 -12.93 -9.69 2.99
CA LEU A 106 -13.81 -10.58 3.74
C LEU A 106 -14.32 -11.72 2.84
N ILE A 107 -14.00 -12.96 3.19
CA ILE A 107 -14.44 -14.14 2.43
C ILE A 107 -15.77 -14.66 3.01
N CYS A 108 -16.86 -14.46 2.30
CA CYS A 108 -18.22 -14.75 2.77
C CYS A 108 -18.71 -16.14 2.35
N ARG A 109 -18.23 -17.22 2.99
CA ARG A 109 -18.66 -18.61 2.71
C ARG A 109 -20.12 -18.90 3.10
N LEU A 110 -20.60 -18.29 4.19
CA LEU A 110 -21.95 -18.54 4.71
C LEU A 110 -23.05 -18.05 3.75
N PHE A 111 -22.79 -16.97 3.01
CA PHE A 111 -23.75 -16.37 2.09
C PHE A 111 -24.02 -17.24 0.85
N CYS A 112 -23.03 -18.02 0.37
CA CYS A 112 -23.22 -19.00 -0.70
C CYS A 112 -24.32 -20.02 -0.40
N LYS A 113 -24.39 -20.50 0.85
CA LYS A 113 -25.33 -21.57 1.25
C LYS A 113 -26.77 -21.10 1.36
N ALA A 114 -27.02 -19.80 1.50
CA ALA A 114 -28.36 -19.25 1.65
C ALA A 114 -29.05 -18.96 0.30
N LYS A 115 -28.33 -19.07 -0.83
CA LYS A 115 -28.81 -18.77 -2.18
C LYS A 115 -28.99 -20.01 -3.08
N GLN A 116 -28.93 -21.21 -2.51
CA GLN A 116 -29.14 -22.48 -3.20
C GLN A 116 -30.34 -23.19 -2.59
#